data_AF-A0A2A2HAP3-F1
#
_entry.id   AF-A0A2A2HAP3-F1
#
_cell.length_a   1.000
_cell.length_b   1.000
_cell.length_c   1.000
_cell.angle_alpha   90.00
_cell.angle_beta   90.00
_cell.angle_gamma   90.00
#
_symmetry.space_group_name_H-M   'P 1'
#
loop_
_entity.id
_entity.type
_entity.pdbx_description
1 polymer ?
#
loop_
_entity_poly.entity_id
_entity_poly.type
_entity_poly.pdbx_seq_one_letter_code
_entity_poly.pdbx_strand_id
1 'polypeptide(L)'
;MVRNSCLRFLNHRTHHHENLELPQRELILRLIKHIPEKHFRMVRYFGFLANRVVGTLLLKVKKALAQEEKKPVKVVTFSSLSQALLNTDPFKCILCGGKMVYQRVLYGLVTKDLVANAVEIARMRYVM
;
A
#
# COMPACT_ATOMS: atom_id res chain seq x y z
N MET A 1 -2.55 -37.09 -34.54
CA MET A 1 -1.64 -35.93 -34.51
C MET A 1 -1.84 -35.20 -33.19
N VAL A 2 -0.82 -35.16 -32.33
CA VAL A 2 -0.85 -34.34 -31.10
C VAL A 2 -0.59 -32.90 -31.52
N ARG A 3 -1.57 -32.00 -31.35
CA ARG A 3 -1.38 -30.57 -31.60
C ARG A 3 -0.62 -29.98 -30.41
N ASN A 4 0.59 -29.48 -30.68
CA ASN A 4 1.35 -28.70 -29.70
C ASN A 4 0.90 -27.24 -29.73
N SER A 5 0.94 -26.60 -28.57
CA SER A 5 0.61 -25.19 -28.34
C SER A 5 1.81 -24.51 -27.69
N CYS A 6 2.10 -23.28 -28.12
CA CYS A 6 3.18 -22.47 -27.55
C CYS A 6 2.59 -21.46 -26.55
N LEU A 7 3.07 -21.50 -25.31
CA LEU A 7 2.70 -20.55 -24.26
C LEU A 7 3.88 -19.62 -23.98
N ARG A 8 3.69 -18.31 -24.16
CA ARG A 8 4.67 -17.30 -23.77
C ARG A 8 4.37 -16.82 -22.34
N PHE A 9 5.34 -16.90 -21.45
CA PHE A 9 5.19 -16.49 -20.04
C PHE A 9 6.39 -15.68 -19.56
N LEU A 10 6.23 -14.93 -18.46
CA LEU A 10 7.31 -14.18 -17.81
C LEU A 10 7.97 -15.05 -16.75
N ASN A 11 9.27 -15.33 -16.90
CA ASN A 11 10.02 -16.04 -15.88
C ASN A 11 10.47 -15.04 -14.80
N HIS A 12 9.86 -15.12 -13.61
CA HIS A 12 10.14 -14.21 -12.50
C HIS A 12 11.53 -14.39 -11.86
N ARG A 13 12.29 -15.44 -12.20
CA ARG A 13 13.68 -15.62 -11.74
C ARG A 13 14.66 -14.88 -12.64
N THR A 14 14.42 -14.89 -13.95
CA THR A 14 15.31 -14.30 -14.97
C THR A 14 14.80 -12.95 -15.46
N HIS A 15 13.55 -12.58 -15.17
CA HIS A 15 12.84 -11.39 -15.68
C HIS A 15 12.71 -11.33 -17.22
N HIS A 16 12.84 -12.47 -17.91
CA HIS A 16 12.69 -12.57 -19.35
C HIS A 16 11.44 -13.35 -19.74
N HIS A 17 10.93 -13.06 -20.94
CA HIS A 17 9.84 -13.82 -21.53
C HIS A 17 10.38 -15.09 -22.19
N GLU A 18 9.81 -16.22 -21.81
CA GLU A 18 10.18 -17.54 -22.31
C GLU A 18 8.98 -18.18 -22.99
N ASN A 19 9.25 -19.00 -24.01
CA ASN A 19 8.24 -19.78 -24.73
C ASN A 19 8.28 -21.23 -24.24
N LEU A 20 7.11 -21.79 -24.01
CA LEU A 20 6.94 -23.17 -23.57
C LEU A 20 6.04 -23.91 -24.54
N GLU A 21 6.60 -24.87 -25.27
CA GLU A 21 5.86 -25.75 -26.16
C GLU A 21 5.34 -26.97 -25.39
N LEU A 22 4.02 -27.15 -25.41
CA LEU A 22 3.35 -28.24 -24.72
C LEU A 22 2.28 -28.86 -25.60
N PRO A 23 2.01 -30.17 -25.48
CA PRO A 23 0.79 -30.76 -26.01
C PRO A 23 -0.45 -30.05 -25.45
N GLN A 24 -1.49 -29.88 -26.27
CA GLN A 24 -2.74 -29.22 -25.86
C GLN A 24 -3.33 -29.80 -24.55
N ARG A 25 -3.26 -31.12 -24.38
CA ARG A 25 -3.73 -31.80 -23.16
C ARG A 25 -2.96 -31.35 -21.92
N GLU A 26 -1.64 -31.22 -22.02
CA GLU A 26 -0.78 -30.83 -20.90
C GLU A 26 -1.01 -29.37 -20.50
N LEU A 27 -1.24 -28.49 -21.48
CA LEU A 27 -1.62 -27.10 -21.23
C LEU A 27 -2.93 -27.01 -20.43
N ILE A 28 -3.96 -27.78 -20.83
CA ILE A 28 -5.25 -27.82 -20.12
C ILE A 28 -5.06 -28.30 -18.68
N LEU A 29 -4.29 -29.36 -18.46
CA LEU A 29 -4.04 -29.87 -17.11
C LEU A 29 -3.34 -28.85 -16.22
N ARG A 30 -2.39 -28.08 -16.75
CA ARG A 30 -1.75 -26.98 -16.00
C ARG A 30 -2.73 -25.86 -15.67
N LEU A 31 -3.64 -25.53 -16.58
CA LEU A 31 -4.66 -24.53 -16.34
C LEU A 31 -5.64 -24.96 -15.23
N ILE A 32 -6.07 -26.22 -15.25
CA ILE A 32 -6.96 -26.78 -14.24
C ILE A 32 -6.34 -26.73 -12.84
N LYS A 33 -5.01 -26.92 -12.70
CA LYS A 33 -4.31 -26.80 -11.40
C LYS A 33 -4.47 -25.43 -10.72
N HIS A 34 -4.77 -24.38 -11.49
CA HIS A 34 -5.02 -23.04 -10.94
C HIS A 34 -6.48 -22.82 -10.52
N ILE A 35 -7.39 -23.73 -10.88
CA ILE A 35 -8.80 -23.65 -10.51
C ILE A 35 -8.98 -24.37 -9.16
N PRO A 36 -9.34 -23.64 -8.09
CA PRO A 36 -9.57 -24.25 -6.79
C PRO A 36 -10.84 -25.12 -6.80
N GLU A 37 -10.87 -26.17 -5.97
CA GLU A 37 -12.04 -27.01 -5.79
C GLU A 37 -13.22 -26.24 -5.18
N LYS A 38 -14.44 -26.78 -5.36
CA LYS A 38 -15.65 -26.19 -4.77
C LYS A 38 -15.51 -26.15 -3.24
N HIS A 39 -15.72 -24.97 -2.66
CA HIS A 39 -15.53 -24.66 -1.23
C HIS A 39 -14.07 -24.56 -0.75
N PHE A 40 -13.08 -24.71 -1.63
CA PHE A 40 -11.69 -24.43 -1.28
C PHE A 40 -11.47 -22.92 -1.21
N ARG A 41 -10.99 -22.44 -0.06
CA ARG A 41 -10.57 -21.04 0.09
C ARG A 41 -9.11 -20.92 -0.29
N MET A 42 -8.82 -20.24 -1.40
CA MET A 42 -7.45 -19.93 -1.77
C MET A 42 -6.78 -19.05 -0.69
N VAL A 43 -5.67 -19.54 -0.14
CA VAL A 43 -4.88 -18.81 0.85
C VAL A 43 -3.70 -18.18 0.13
N ARG A 44 -3.68 -16.84 0.03
CA ARG A 44 -2.58 -16.10 -0.63
C ARG A 44 -1.27 -16.16 0.19
N TYR A 45 -1.39 -16.10 1.51
CA TYR A 45 -0.26 -16.13 2.44
C TYR A 45 -0.55 -17.12 3.58
N PHE A 46 0.29 -18.13 3.72
CA PHE A 46 0.16 -19.16 4.76
C PHE A 46 1.35 -19.13 5.73
N GLY A 47 1.20 -19.80 6.87
CA GLY A 47 2.25 -19.91 7.87
C GLY A 47 2.70 -18.55 8.40
N PHE A 48 4.02 -18.32 8.42
CA PHE A 48 4.59 -17.06 8.92
C PHE A 48 4.33 -15.85 8.02
N LEU A 49 3.83 -16.04 6.80
CA LEU A 49 3.45 -14.94 5.90
C LEU A 49 2.00 -14.48 6.09
N ALA A 50 1.19 -15.19 6.87
CA ALA A 50 -0.19 -14.81 7.11
C ALA A 50 -0.28 -13.44 7.81
N ASN A 51 -1.16 -12.56 7.32
CA ASN A 51 -1.25 -11.14 7.75
C ASN A 51 -1.32 -10.95 9.27
N ARG A 52 -1.99 -11.86 9.99
CA ARG A 52 -2.15 -11.80 11.44
C ARG A 52 -0.84 -11.99 12.22
N VAL A 53 0.10 -12.76 11.67
CA VAL A 53 1.31 -13.21 12.35
C VAL A 53 2.60 -12.76 11.65
N VAL A 54 2.50 -12.18 10.45
CA VAL A 54 3.66 -11.79 9.63
C VAL A 54 4.57 -10.79 10.34
N GLY A 55 4.02 -9.83 11.08
CA GLY A 55 4.83 -8.85 11.79
C GLY A 55 5.79 -9.46 12.83
N THR A 56 5.38 -10.55 13.49
CA THR A 56 6.16 -11.19 14.54
C THR A 56 6.98 -12.37 14.03
N LEU A 57 6.40 -13.23 13.21
CA LEU A 57 7.06 -14.46 12.74
C LEU A 57 8.06 -14.19 11.63
N LEU A 58 7.82 -13.20 10.76
CA LEU A 58 8.76 -12.87 9.68
C LEU A 58 10.11 -12.41 10.25
N LEU A 59 10.11 -11.65 11.34
CA LEU A 59 11.34 -11.22 12.01
C LEU A 59 12.15 -12.41 12.53
N LYS A 60 11.49 -13.42 13.13
CA LYS A 60 12.15 -14.64 13.61
C LYS A 60 12.77 -15.43 12.46
N VAL A 61 12.04 -15.60 11.36
CA VAL A 61 12.53 -16.32 10.17
C VAL A 61 13.73 -15.60 9.54
N LYS A 62 13.68 -14.27 9.41
CA LYS A 62 14.82 -13.49 8.90
C LYS A 62 16.07 -13.65 9.75
N LYS A 63 15.92 -13.60 11.08
CA LYS A 63 17.03 -13.84 12.02
C LYS A 63 17.61 -15.24 11.89
N ALA A 64 16.75 -16.26 11.79
CA ALA A 64 17.18 -17.65 11.59
C ALA A 64 17.92 -17.87 10.27
N LEU A 65 17.56 -17.11 9.23
CA LEU A 65 18.22 -17.13 7.91
C LEU A 65 19.46 -16.22 7.84
N ALA A 66 19.90 -15.62 8.95
CA ALA A 66 20.98 -14.63 9.00
C ALA A 66 20.82 -13.49 7.97
N GLN A 67 19.57 -13.11 7.65
CA GLN A 67 19.30 -11.98 6.77
C GLN A 67 19.53 -10.67 7.49
N GLU A 68 20.16 -9.70 6.82
CA GLU A 68 20.38 -8.37 7.38
C GLU A 68 19.06 -7.72 7.80
N GLU A 69 19.06 -7.15 9.01
CA GLU A 69 17.93 -6.33 9.45
C GLU A 69 17.82 -5.12 8.52
N LYS A 70 16.59 -4.81 8.07
CA LYS A 70 16.36 -3.61 7.26
C LYS A 70 16.86 -2.41 8.06
N LYS A 71 17.76 -1.62 7.46
CA LYS A 71 18.21 -0.36 8.02
C LYS A 71 16.99 0.46 8.45
N PRO A 72 17.02 1.07 9.65
CA PRO A 72 15.89 1.88 10.11
C PRO A 72 15.61 2.97 9.08
N VAL A 73 14.42 2.91 8.48
CA VAL A 73 13.96 3.94 7.55
C VAL A 73 13.56 5.14 8.40
N LYS A 74 13.98 6.35 8.02
CA LYS A 74 13.50 7.57 8.66
C LYS A 74 11.98 7.58 8.60
N VAL A 75 11.32 7.70 9.75
CA VAL A 75 9.86 7.79 9.80
C VAL A 75 9.46 9.10 9.12
N VAL A 76 8.80 8.97 7.97
CA VAL A 76 8.25 10.12 7.25
C VAL A 76 6.89 10.43 7.88
N THR A 77 6.81 11.56 8.57
CA THR A 77 5.58 12.06 9.19
C THR A 77 4.81 12.97 8.24
N PHE A 78 3.51 13.17 8.48
CA PHE A 78 2.72 14.17 7.76
C PHE A 78 3.37 15.56 7.78
N SER A 79 3.91 16.00 8.92
CA SER A 79 4.62 17.28 9.01
C SER A 79 5.84 17.33 8.10
N SER A 80 6.66 16.27 8.08
CA SER A 80 7.85 16.22 7.22
C SER A 80 7.50 16.28 5.73
N LEU A 81 6.40 15.63 5.33
CA LEU A 81 5.91 15.69 3.95
C LEU A 81 5.35 17.07 3.60
N SER A 82 4.51 17.62 4.47
CA SER A 82 3.91 18.94 4.27
C SER A 82 4.99 20.03 4.21
N GLN A 83 6.01 19.93 5.06
CA GLN A 83 7.13 20.85 5.06
C GLN A 83 8.03 20.69 3.83
N ALA A 84 8.27 19.46 3.36
CA ALA A 84 9.00 19.26 2.11
C ALA A 84 8.24 19.78 0.88
N LEU A 85 6.90 19.72 0.90
CA LEU A 85 6.06 20.18 -0.20
C LEU A 85 5.85 21.70 -0.21
N LEU A 86 5.56 22.29 0.95
CA LEU A 86 5.12 23.69 1.09
C LEU A 86 6.19 24.59 1.74
N ASN A 87 7.38 24.05 2.04
CA ASN A 87 8.46 24.72 2.77
C ASN A 87 8.03 25.33 4.13
N THR A 88 6.90 24.87 4.68
CA THR A 88 6.30 25.43 5.89
C THR A 88 5.85 24.29 6.80
N ASP A 89 6.15 24.37 8.10
CA ASP A 89 5.68 23.38 9.09
C ASP A 89 4.18 23.60 9.36
N PRO A 90 3.30 22.62 9.07
CA PRO A 90 1.86 22.77 9.30
C PRO A 90 1.49 22.91 10.78
N PHE A 91 2.39 22.58 11.71
CA PHE A 91 2.19 22.74 13.14
C PHE A 91 2.88 23.99 13.71
N LYS A 92 3.34 24.91 12.86
CA LYS A 92 3.94 26.18 13.28
C LYS A 92 3.05 27.34 12.85
N CYS A 93 2.71 28.22 13.79
CA CYS A 93 1.96 29.43 13.48
C CYS A 93 2.80 30.34 12.57
N ILE A 94 2.24 30.71 11.42
CA ILE A 94 2.90 31.59 10.44
C ILE A 94 3.14 33.02 10.97
N LEU A 95 2.40 33.44 11.99
CA LEU A 95 2.51 34.80 12.55
C LEU A 95 3.52 34.88 13.70
N CYS A 96 3.43 33.98 14.69
CA CYS A 96 4.24 34.05 15.91
C CYS A 96 5.29 32.93 16.02
N GLY A 97 5.27 31.95 15.13
CA GLY A 97 6.17 30.80 15.18
C GLY A 97 5.91 29.80 16.31
N GLY A 98 4.85 30.00 17.10
CA GLY A 98 4.45 29.08 18.16
C GLY A 98 3.96 27.73 17.62
N LYS A 99 4.09 26.67 18.43
CA LYS A 99 3.60 25.33 18.08
C LYS A 99 2.08 25.28 18.15
N MET A 100 1.45 24.94 17.04
CA MET A 100 0.02 24.69 16.94
C MET A 100 -0.30 23.31 17.50
N VAL A 101 -1.37 23.23 18.29
CA VAL A 101 -1.93 22.00 18.83
C VAL A 101 -3.32 21.79 18.26
N TYR A 102 -3.69 20.54 18.06
CA TYR A 102 -5.02 20.19 17.59
C TYR A 102 -6.06 20.60 18.66
N GLN A 103 -7.07 21.36 18.24
CA GLN A 103 -8.19 21.76 19.10
C GLN A 103 -9.46 21.00 18.73
N ARG A 104 -9.91 21.10 17.47
CA ARG A 104 -11.09 20.42 16.94
C ARG A 104 -11.06 20.33 15.41
N VAL A 105 -11.78 19.36 14.84
CA VAL A 105 -12.11 19.31 13.41
C VAL A 105 -13.47 19.96 13.22
N LEU A 106 -13.56 20.87 12.25
CA LEU A 106 -14.84 21.34 11.71
C LEU A 106 -15.10 20.57 10.42
N TYR A 107 -16.23 19.89 10.36
CA TYR A 107 -16.65 19.24 9.12
C TYR A 107 -17.03 20.31 8.10
N GLY A 108 -16.54 20.15 6.87
CA GLY A 108 -16.78 21.12 5.80
C GLY A 108 -18.24 21.16 5.38
N LEU A 109 -18.72 22.36 5.06
CA LEU A 109 -19.92 22.54 4.26
C LEU A 109 -19.65 22.08 2.81
N VAL A 110 -20.68 21.88 2.00
CA VAL A 110 -20.50 21.58 0.57
C VAL A 110 -19.77 22.75 -0.09
N THR A 111 -18.94 22.49 -1.11
CA THR A 111 -18.09 23.52 -1.76
C THR A 111 -18.87 24.77 -2.18
N LYS A 112 -20.14 24.61 -2.60
CA LYS A 112 -21.03 25.72 -2.95
C LYS A 112 -21.27 26.65 -1.76
N ASP A 113 -21.56 26.09 -0.59
CA ASP A 113 -21.84 26.82 0.63
C ASP A 113 -20.57 27.45 1.22
N LEU A 114 -19.42 26.79 1.07
CA LEU A 114 -18.11 27.33 1.44
C LEU A 114 -17.79 28.61 0.66
N VAL A 115 -18.00 28.60 -0.66
CA VAL A 115 -17.73 29.77 -1.51
C VAL A 115 -18.73 30.88 -1.23
N ALA A 116 -20.02 30.54 -1.09
CA ALA A 116 -21.07 31.52 -0.80
C ALA A 116 -20.83 32.27 0.52
N ASN A 117 -20.29 31.58 1.54
CA ASN A 117 -20.09 32.12 2.88
C ASN A 117 -18.62 32.42 3.21
N ALA A 118 -17.72 32.47 2.22
CA ALA A 118 -16.27 32.55 2.44
C ALA A 118 -15.83 33.76 3.31
N VAL A 119 -16.47 34.92 3.12
CA VAL A 119 -16.18 36.15 3.89
C VAL A 119 -16.63 36.01 5.34
N GLU A 120 -17.80 35.44 5.57
CA GLU A 120 -18.31 35.22 6.93
C GLU A 120 -17.46 34.18 7.66
N ILE A 121 -17.13 33.07 7.01
CA ILE A 121 -16.24 32.01 7.52
C ILE A 121 -14.87 32.58 7.89
N ALA A 122 -14.28 33.42 7.03
CA ALA A 122 -13.00 34.07 7.32
C ALA A 122 -13.07 35.04 8.51
N ARG A 123 -14.25 35.64 8.75
CA ARG A 123 -14.52 36.54 9.87
C ARG A 123 -14.98 35.81 11.14
N MET A 124 -15.32 34.52 11.04
CA MET A 124 -15.64 33.73 12.22
C MET A 124 -14.41 33.69 13.10
N ARG A 125 -14.46 34.47 14.19
CA ARG A 125 -13.59 34.29 15.34
C ARG A 125 -14.00 32.98 15.99
N TYR A 126 -13.52 31.87 15.47
CA TYR A 126 -13.62 30.58 16.14
C TYR A 126 -12.75 30.60 17.40
N VAL A 127 -13.26 31.25 18.45
CA VAL A 127 -12.73 31.23 19.81
C VAL A 127 -13.91 31.31 20.79
N MET A 128 -14.66 30.21 20.90
CA MET A 128 -14.73 29.39 22.12
C MET A 128 -14.93 27.93 21.72
#